data_AF-A0A9C8ALM5-F1
#
_entry.id   AF-A0A9C8ALM5-F1
#
_cell.length_a   1.000
_cell.length_b   1.000
_cell.length_c   1.000
_cell.angle_alpha   90.00
_cell.angle_beta   90.00
_cell.angle_gamma   90.00
#
_symmetry.space_group_name_H-M   'P 1'
#
loop_
_entity.id
_entity.type
_entity.pdbx_description
1 polymer ?
#
loop_
_entity_poly.entity_id
_entity_poly.type
_entity_poly.pdbx_seq_one_letter_code
_entity_poly.pdbx_strand_id
1 'polypeptide(L)'
;MVRREINFQGQRLRGQIRRIPVQGNLPLTRLLREATTILTQAGCDTPRLDAELLLAEVLGCERGWLLAHPEAQVEEAQTERFCSLVERRAKREPLPYILGRAEFYGLTFKVDRRVLIPRPETELLVEKALEWISNRDAASSAPARDFTIADVGTGSGAIAVTLAVLLSKGAGTARAISPLIYALDSSSEALSVAQENARLHGVEGHIAFLQSHLLGALPEPVDLIVANLPYVPSRKLGSLMPEVAWEPQEALDGGPDGLEKIRALLHQAPSRLAEGGAILLEIGPGQAEKVKSLALESFPGAQVKAFRDYRGIERVMCIFWDKIPPSYVDHD
;
A
#
# COMPACT_ATOMS: atom_id res chain seq x y z
N MET A 1 18.77 36.97 -39.75
CA MET A 1 17.39 36.43 -39.67
C MET A 1 17.49 34.99 -39.16
N VAL A 2 17.47 34.81 -37.84
CA VAL A 2 16.46 34.05 -37.06
C VAL A 2 16.54 32.53 -37.31
N ARG A 3 17.29 31.80 -36.47
CA ARG A 3 16.79 30.93 -35.36
C ARG A 3 15.81 29.83 -35.80
N ARG A 4 16.15 28.57 -35.49
CA ARG A 4 15.62 27.89 -34.29
C ARG A 4 16.37 26.59 -34.02
N GLU A 5 17.15 26.63 -32.94
CA GLU A 5 17.46 25.49 -32.10
C GLU A 5 16.16 24.92 -31.51
N ILE A 6 16.04 23.60 -31.46
CA ILE A 6 15.31 22.94 -30.38
C ILE A 6 16.27 21.90 -29.79
N ASN A 7 16.94 22.32 -28.73
CA ASN A 7 17.63 21.47 -27.77
C ASN A 7 16.59 20.67 -26.99
N PHE A 8 16.66 19.35 -27.03
CA PHE A 8 16.17 18.51 -25.92
C PHE A 8 17.35 17.73 -25.35
N GLN A 9 17.85 18.25 -24.24
CA GLN A 9 18.79 17.57 -23.34
C GLN A 9 18.10 16.34 -22.73
N GLY A 10 18.19 15.21 -23.43
CA GLY A 10 17.85 13.87 -22.90
C GLY A 10 18.86 12.80 -23.30
N GLN A 11 19.92 13.18 -24.03
CA GLN A 11 20.94 12.26 -24.53
C GLN A 11 22.11 12.17 -23.54
N ARG A 12 22.01 11.32 -22.51
CA ARG A 12 23.21 10.82 -21.79
C ARG A 12 23.02 9.50 -21.01
N LEU A 13 22.06 8.65 -21.43
CA LEU A 13 21.96 7.24 -21.00
C LEU A 13 21.99 6.25 -22.18
N ARG A 14 22.54 6.63 -23.34
CA ARG A 14 22.85 5.70 -24.45
C ARG A 14 24.22 5.05 -24.24
N GLY A 15 24.41 4.34 -23.14
CA GLY A 15 25.27 3.15 -23.17
C GLY A 15 24.40 2.03 -23.73
N GLN A 16 24.83 1.35 -24.80
CA GLN A 16 24.09 0.22 -25.36
C GLN A 16 23.88 -0.83 -24.27
N ILE A 17 22.68 -0.89 -23.68
CA ILE A 17 22.26 -2.05 -22.90
C ILE A 17 22.36 -3.22 -23.87
N ARG A 18 23.27 -4.17 -23.58
CA ARG A 18 23.41 -5.38 -24.39
C ARG A 18 22.03 -6.04 -24.45
N ARG A 19 21.46 -6.14 -25.65
CA ARG A 19 20.24 -6.92 -25.86
C ARG A 19 20.58 -8.41 -25.75
N ILE A 20 19.69 -9.16 -25.11
CA ILE A 20 19.74 -10.62 -25.15
C ILE A 20 19.47 -11.03 -26.61
N PRO A 21 20.39 -11.74 -27.27
CA PRO A 21 20.18 -12.16 -28.65
C PRO A 21 19.12 -13.27 -28.67
N VAL A 22 18.01 -13.03 -29.37
CA VAL A 22 16.89 -13.99 -29.49
C VAL A 22 17.08 -14.77 -30.79
N GLN A 23 17.74 -15.93 -30.72
CA GLN A 23 17.84 -16.86 -31.86
C GLN A 23 17.80 -18.29 -31.34
N GLY A 24 16.72 -19.00 -31.66
CA GLY A 24 16.46 -20.37 -31.20
C GLY A 24 16.22 -20.47 -29.69
N ASN A 25 16.06 -21.70 -29.21
CA ASN A 25 15.87 -21.95 -27.79
C ASN A 25 17.15 -21.64 -27.01
N LEU A 26 17.00 -20.97 -25.87
CA LEU A 26 18.13 -20.56 -25.03
C LEU A 26 18.08 -21.24 -23.66
N PRO A 27 19.25 -21.60 -23.08
CA PRO A 27 19.30 -22.07 -21.71
C PRO A 27 18.78 -21.00 -20.75
N LEU A 28 17.87 -21.39 -19.85
CA LEU A 28 17.34 -20.53 -18.79
C LEU A 28 18.44 -19.81 -18.00
N THR A 29 19.52 -20.51 -17.68
CA THR A 29 20.66 -19.96 -16.93
C THR A 29 21.34 -18.81 -17.67
N ARG A 30 21.40 -18.87 -19.00
CA ARG A 30 21.94 -17.78 -19.84
C ARG A 30 21.03 -16.55 -19.76
N LEU A 31 19.71 -16.74 -19.93
CA LEU A 31 18.73 -15.66 -19.85
C LEU A 31 18.78 -14.94 -18.51
N LEU A 32 18.78 -15.70 -17.40
CA LEU A 32 18.86 -15.12 -16.06
C LEU A 32 20.17 -14.36 -15.84
N ARG A 33 21.31 -14.86 -16.32
CA ARG A 33 22.60 -14.18 -16.19
C ARG A 33 22.62 -12.85 -16.95
N GLU A 34 22.13 -12.85 -18.19
CA GLU A 34 22.10 -11.64 -19.02
C GLU A 34 21.13 -10.60 -18.46
N ALA A 35 19.92 -11.01 -18.07
CA ALA A 35 18.96 -10.13 -17.41
C ALA A 35 19.49 -9.57 -16.08
N THR A 36 20.11 -10.40 -15.23
CA THR A 36 20.75 -9.94 -13.98
C THR A 36 21.76 -8.82 -14.29
N THR A 37 22.61 -9.00 -15.31
CA THR A 37 23.61 -8.00 -15.71
C THR A 37 22.97 -6.69 -16.13
N ILE A 38 21.93 -6.75 -16.97
CA ILE A 38 21.18 -5.59 -17.45
C ILE A 38 20.55 -4.83 -16.26
N LEU A 39 19.90 -5.54 -15.36
CA LEU A 39 19.20 -4.95 -14.22
C LEU A 39 20.17 -4.38 -13.16
N THR A 40 21.34 -5.00 -12.98
CA THR A 40 22.42 -4.43 -12.17
C THR A 40 22.91 -3.11 -12.77
N GLN A 41 23.13 -3.05 -14.09
CA GLN A 41 23.55 -1.81 -14.76
C GLN A 41 22.49 -0.71 -14.71
N ALA A 42 21.21 -1.07 -14.69
CA ALA A 42 20.10 -0.14 -14.48
C ALA A 42 19.98 0.35 -13.02
N GLY A 43 20.73 -0.24 -12.08
CA GLY A 43 20.69 0.11 -10.66
C GLY A 43 19.44 -0.39 -9.95
N CYS A 44 18.89 -1.54 -10.36
CA CYS A 44 17.82 -2.22 -9.62
C CYS A 44 18.40 -2.82 -8.32
N ASP A 45 17.65 -2.81 -7.23
CA ASP A 45 18.16 -3.26 -5.92
C ASP A 45 18.31 -4.78 -5.81
N THR A 46 17.44 -5.55 -6.49
CA THR A 46 17.47 -7.02 -6.47
C THR A 46 17.53 -7.64 -7.88
N PRO A 47 18.56 -7.33 -8.69
CA PRO A 47 18.60 -7.67 -10.13
C PRO A 47 18.37 -9.16 -10.43
N ARG A 48 18.94 -10.05 -9.62
CA ARG A 48 18.82 -11.49 -9.80
C ARG A 48 17.42 -11.99 -9.48
N LEU A 49 16.84 -11.50 -8.38
CA LEU A 49 15.48 -11.85 -7.97
C LEU A 49 14.47 -11.34 -9.00
N ASP A 50 14.62 -10.09 -9.44
CA ASP A 50 13.79 -9.49 -10.48
C ASP A 50 13.84 -10.36 -11.76
N ALA A 51 15.03 -10.74 -12.22
CA ALA A 51 15.18 -11.59 -13.41
C ALA A 51 14.50 -12.97 -13.24
N GLU A 52 14.63 -13.60 -12.07
CA GLU A 52 13.99 -14.88 -11.76
C GLU A 52 12.46 -14.76 -11.76
N LEU A 53 11.90 -13.73 -11.13
CA LEU A 53 10.45 -13.51 -11.06
C LEU A 53 9.86 -13.18 -12.44
N LEU A 54 10.56 -12.38 -13.25
CA LEU A 54 10.13 -12.08 -14.62
C LEU A 54 10.16 -13.32 -15.52
N LEU A 55 11.16 -14.20 -15.37
CA LEU A 55 11.21 -15.42 -16.16
C LEU A 55 10.15 -16.43 -15.71
N ALA A 56 9.94 -16.56 -14.40
CA ALA A 56 8.88 -17.39 -13.83
C ALA A 56 7.50 -16.98 -14.37
N GLU A 57 7.22 -15.67 -14.44
CA GLU A 57 5.99 -15.13 -15.03
C GLU A 57 5.82 -15.52 -16.50
N VAL A 58 6.89 -15.52 -17.28
CA VAL A 58 6.85 -15.88 -18.71
C VAL A 58 6.60 -17.37 -18.90
N LEU A 59 7.22 -18.21 -18.07
CA LEU A 59 7.12 -19.66 -18.15
C LEU A 59 5.86 -20.22 -17.47
N GLY A 60 5.16 -19.41 -16.67
CA GLY A 60 3.99 -19.86 -15.92
C GLY A 60 4.35 -20.86 -14.81
N CYS A 61 5.53 -20.71 -14.20
CA CYS A 61 6.02 -21.60 -13.15
C CYS A 61 6.38 -20.81 -11.89
N GLU A 62 6.60 -21.52 -10.78
CA GLU A 62 7.15 -20.90 -9.58
C GLU A 62 8.66 -20.67 -9.68
N ARG A 63 9.18 -19.73 -8.89
CA ARG A 63 10.61 -19.45 -8.80
C ARG A 63 11.43 -20.69 -8.44
N GLY A 64 10.93 -21.53 -7.53
CA GLY A 64 11.60 -22.77 -7.12
C GLY A 64 11.85 -23.74 -8.27
N TRP A 65 10.95 -23.77 -9.26
CA TRP A 65 11.10 -24.60 -10.45
C TRP A 65 12.32 -24.18 -11.29
N LEU A 66 12.55 -22.87 -11.46
CA LEU A 66 13.70 -22.33 -12.19
C LEU A 66 15.03 -22.75 -11.55
N LEU A 67 15.07 -22.82 -10.21
CA LEU A 67 16.25 -23.23 -9.46
C LEU A 67 16.52 -24.73 -9.57
N ALA A 68 15.45 -25.53 -9.65
CA ALA A 68 15.53 -26.99 -9.74
C ALA A 68 15.87 -27.49 -11.16
N HIS A 69 15.59 -26.70 -12.21
CA HIS A 69 15.78 -27.08 -13.62
C HIS A 69 16.70 -26.11 -14.39
N PRO A 70 17.96 -25.92 -13.97
CA PRO A 70 18.90 -25.00 -14.63
C PRO A 70 19.22 -25.37 -16.10
N GLU A 71 18.99 -26.61 -16.49
CA GLU A 71 19.15 -27.14 -17.84
C GLU A 71 18.00 -26.80 -18.81
N ALA A 72 16.87 -26.32 -18.27
CA ALA A 72 15.67 -26.03 -19.05
C ALA A 72 15.97 -25.05 -20.21
N GLN A 73 15.37 -25.34 -21.35
CA GLN A 73 15.43 -24.49 -22.54
C GLN A 73 14.17 -23.63 -22.60
N VAL A 74 14.34 -22.36 -22.93
CA VAL A 74 13.26 -21.40 -23.08
C VAL A 74 13.04 -21.14 -24.56
N GLU A 75 11.79 -21.22 -25.01
CA GLU A 75 11.43 -21.05 -26.41
C GLU A 75 11.68 -19.61 -26.87
N GLU A 76 11.80 -19.43 -28.18
CA GLU A 76 12.08 -18.12 -28.78
C GLU A 76 11.01 -17.08 -28.42
N ALA A 77 9.72 -17.41 -28.57
CA ALA A 77 8.62 -16.50 -28.22
C ALA A 77 8.60 -16.15 -26.72
N GLN A 78 8.93 -17.11 -25.84
CA GLN A 78 9.07 -16.87 -24.41
C GLN A 78 10.26 -15.96 -24.12
N THR A 79 11.38 -16.18 -24.80
CA THR A 79 12.58 -15.33 -24.70
C THR A 79 12.26 -13.90 -25.09
N GLU A 80 11.54 -13.67 -26.19
CA GLU A 80 11.13 -12.32 -26.61
C GLU A 80 10.26 -11.63 -25.55
N ARG A 81 9.27 -12.35 -25.00
CA ARG A 81 8.42 -11.84 -23.91
C ARG A 81 9.25 -11.50 -22.68
N PHE A 82 10.17 -12.37 -22.26
CA PHE A 82 11.08 -12.15 -21.14
C PHE A 82 11.96 -10.91 -21.35
N CYS A 83 12.55 -10.76 -22.54
CA CYS A 83 13.34 -9.58 -22.89
C CYS A 83 12.52 -8.29 -22.77
N SER A 84 11.27 -8.28 -23.24
CA SER A 84 10.38 -7.13 -23.11
C SER A 84 10.14 -6.73 -21.64
N LEU A 85 9.94 -7.71 -20.75
CA LEU A 85 9.76 -7.43 -19.32
C LEU A 85 11.06 -6.91 -18.66
N VAL A 86 12.21 -7.47 -19.04
CA VAL A 86 13.52 -6.99 -18.57
C VAL A 86 13.78 -5.56 -19.05
N GLU A 87 13.42 -5.21 -20.28
CA GLU A 87 13.54 -3.84 -20.79
C GLU A 87 12.65 -2.85 -20.01
N ARG A 88 11.43 -3.25 -19.63
CA ARG A 88 10.56 -2.46 -18.74
C ARG A 88 11.21 -2.27 -17.37
N ARG A 89 11.69 -3.35 -16.75
CA ARG A 89 12.34 -3.28 -15.43
C ARG A 89 13.62 -2.45 -15.47
N ALA A 90 14.41 -2.54 -16.54
CA ALA A 90 15.61 -1.72 -16.73
C ALA A 90 15.31 -0.21 -16.85
N LYS A 91 14.09 0.18 -17.23
CA LYS A 91 13.60 1.57 -17.18
C LYS A 91 13.14 2.00 -15.77
N ARG A 92 13.39 1.16 -14.76
CA ARG A 92 12.98 1.37 -13.37
C ARG A 92 11.47 1.31 -13.16
N GLU A 93 10.72 0.71 -14.08
CA GLU A 93 9.32 0.39 -13.80
C GLU A 93 9.27 -0.62 -12.63
N PRO A 94 8.41 -0.40 -11.60
CA PRO A 94 8.31 -1.30 -10.46
C PRO A 94 7.96 -2.72 -10.89
N LEU A 95 8.65 -3.72 -10.32
CA LEU A 95 8.38 -5.13 -10.61
C LEU A 95 6.88 -5.50 -10.42
N PRO A 96 6.19 -5.06 -9.35
CA PRO A 96 4.77 -5.36 -9.18
C PRO A 96 3.87 -4.84 -10.31
N TYR A 97 4.18 -3.69 -10.91
CA TYR A 97 3.45 -3.18 -12.08
C TYR A 97 3.75 -3.94 -13.36
N ILE A 98 4.97 -4.48 -13.49
CA ILE A 98 5.32 -5.35 -14.62
C ILE A 98 4.57 -6.68 -14.50
N LEU A 99 4.49 -7.24 -13.29
CA LEU A 99 3.79 -8.49 -12.98
C LEU A 99 2.25 -8.32 -12.84
N GLY A 100 1.78 -7.08 -12.72
CA GLY A 100 0.38 -6.73 -12.47
C GLY A 100 -0.13 -7.10 -11.07
N ARG A 101 0.76 -7.46 -10.14
CA ARG A 101 0.40 -7.95 -8.80
C ARG A 101 1.47 -7.71 -7.74
N ALA A 102 1.03 -7.57 -6.50
CA ALA A 102 1.84 -7.46 -5.28
C ALA A 102 1.29 -8.38 -4.19
N GLU A 103 2.16 -8.85 -3.30
CA GLU A 103 1.76 -9.57 -2.08
C GLU A 103 1.62 -8.56 -0.93
N PHE A 104 0.59 -8.74 -0.11
CA PHE A 104 0.37 -7.99 1.12
C PHE A 104 -0.38 -8.87 2.11
N TYR A 105 0.17 -9.07 3.32
CA TYR A 105 -0.41 -9.89 4.37
C TYR A 105 -0.75 -11.33 3.92
N GLY A 106 0.11 -11.92 3.08
CA GLY A 106 -0.10 -13.25 2.49
C GLY A 106 -1.23 -13.34 1.44
N LEU A 107 -1.83 -12.21 1.05
CA LEU A 107 -2.81 -12.10 -0.02
C LEU A 107 -2.16 -11.48 -1.27
N THR A 108 -2.61 -11.92 -2.46
CA THR A 108 -2.18 -11.33 -3.72
C THR A 108 -3.16 -10.24 -4.16
N PHE A 109 -2.64 -9.05 -4.43
CA PHE A 109 -3.40 -7.90 -4.92
C PHE A 109 -2.99 -7.57 -6.35
N LYS A 110 -3.98 -7.35 -7.22
CA LYS A 110 -3.77 -6.68 -8.49
C LYS A 110 -3.33 -5.24 -8.24
N VAL A 111 -2.27 -4.83 -8.93
CA VAL A 111 -1.75 -3.46 -8.87
C VAL A 111 -1.32 -2.99 -10.26
N ASP A 112 -1.55 -1.72 -10.52
CA ASP A 112 -1.06 -1.01 -11.70
C ASP A 112 -0.91 0.48 -11.36
N ARG A 113 -0.62 1.30 -12.39
CA ARG A 113 -0.30 2.73 -12.23
C ARG A 113 -1.43 3.58 -11.65
N ARG A 114 -2.63 3.03 -11.45
CA ARG A 114 -3.75 3.70 -10.80
C ARG A 114 -3.62 3.75 -9.27
N VAL A 115 -2.78 2.91 -8.67
CA VAL A 115 -2.71 2.73 -7.20
C VAL A 115 -1.28 2.64 -6.67
N LEU A 116 -1.09 3.05 -5.42
CA LEU A 116 0.15 2.77 -4.68
C LEU A 116 0.37 1.27 -4.55
N ILE A 117 1.61 0.82 -4.72
CA ILE A 117 1.98 -0.57 -4.44
C ILE A 117 1.96 -0.75 -2.91
N PRO A 118 1.22 -1.74 -2.36
CA PRO A 118 1.19 -2.01 -0.93
C PRO A 118 2.58 -2.16 -0.35
N ARG A 119 2.81 -1.55 0.82
CA ARG A 119 4.11 -1.59 1.50
C ARG A 119 4.08 -2.59 2.66
N PRO A 120 5.17 -3.34 2.91
CA PRO A 120 5.25 -4.24 4.07
C PRO A 120 5.01 -3.52 5.39
N GLU A 121 5.47 -2.27 5.52
CA GLU A 121 5.26 -1.47 6.72
C GLU A 121 3.78 -1.22 7.05
N THR A 122 2.90 -1.24 6.04
CA THR A 122 1.45 -1.07 6.21
C THR A 122 0.79 -2.30 6.85
N GLU A 123 1.44 -3.46 6.88
CA GLU A 123 0.92 -4.65 7.56
C GLU A 123 0.74 -4.43 9.06
N LEU A 124 1.62 -3.63 9.69
CA LEU A 124 1.50 -3.24 11.10
C LEU A 124 0.18 -2.49 11.38
N LEU A 125 -0.32 -1.73 10.40
CA LEU A 125 -1.60 -1.02 10.54
C LEU A 125 -2.77 -2.01 10.63
N VAL A 126 -2.74 -3.08 9.83
CA VAL A 126 -3.71 -4.19 9.88
C VAL A 126 -3.61 -4.92 11.21
N GLU A 127 -2.40 -5.22 11.68
CA GLU A 127 -2.19 -5.86 12.99
C GLU A 127 -2.80 -5.04 14.13
N LYS A 128 -2.55 -3.73 14.16
CA LYS A 128 -3.12 -2.86 15.21
C LYS A 128 -4.62 -2.70 15.12
N ALA A 129 -5.19 -2.74 13.92
CA ALA A 129 -6.64 -2.79 13.72
C ALA A 129 -7.24 -4.07 14.33
N LEU A 130 -6.66 -5.23 14.05
CA LEU A 130 -7.11 -6.52 14.59
C LEU A 130 -6.94 -6.59 16.11
N GLU A 131 -5.82 -6.11 16.66
CA GLU A 131 -5.62 -6.04 18.11
C GLU A 131 -6.69 -5.18 18.79
N TRP A 132 -7.01 -4.02 18.21
CA TRP A 132 -8.04 -3.15 18.77
C TRP A 132 -9.43 -3.80 18.73
N ILE A 133 -9.79 -4.41 17.59
CA ILE A 133 -11.04 -5.16 17.43
C ILE A 133 -11.12 -6.29 18.46
N SER A 134 -10.04 -7.06 18.64
CA SER A 134 -9.97 -8.18 19.61
C SER A 134 -10.24 -7.71 21.03
N ASN A 135 -9.60 -6.61 21.43
CA ASN A 135 -9.75 -6.08 22.78
C ASN A 135 -11.17 -5.55 23.02
N ARG A 136 -11.80 -4.94 22.01
CA ARG A 136 -13.19 -4.47 22.08
C ARG A 136 -14.20 -5.62 22.13
N ASP A 137 -13.98 -6.67 21.35
CA ASP A 137 -14.83 -7.88 21.35
C ASP A 137 -14.74 -8.59 22.72
N ALA A 138 -13.53 -8.77 23.26
CA ALA A 138 -13.31 -9.40 24.56
C ALA A 138 -13.84 -8.59 25.75
N ALA A 139 -13.85 -7.25 25.66
CA ALA A 139 -14.36 -6.38 26.72
C ALA A 139 -15.90 -6.25 26.72
N SER A 140 -16.57 -6.68 25.64
CA SER A 140 -18.03 -6.61 25.53
C SER A 140 -18.69 -7.75 26.30
N SER A 141 -19.56 -7.40 27.25
CA SER A 141 -20.49 -8.34 27.90
C SER A 141 -21.74 -8.62 27.04
N ALA A 142 -21.93 -7.85 25.97
CA ALA A 142 -22.98 -8.06 24.96
C ALA A 142 -22.52 -9.06 23.89
N PRO A 143 -23.44 -9.69 23.13
CA PRO A 143 -23.08 -10.57 22.02
C PRO A 143 -22.11 -9.88 21.06
N ALA A 144 -21.12 -10.62 20.56
CA ALA A 144 -20.15 -10.13 19.59
C ALA A 144 -20.88 -9.34 18.47
N ARG A 145 -20.56 -8.06 18.34
CA ARG A 145 -21.17 -7.13 17.39
C ARG A 145 -20.33 -7.03 16.13
N ASP A 146 -20.96 -6.77 15.00
CA ASP A 146 -20.23 -6.42 13.78
C ASP A 146 -19.59 -5.03 13.96
N PHE A 147 -18.41 -4.85 13.39
CA PHE A 147 -17.67 -3.59 13.42
C PHE A 147 -17.87 -2.84 12.10
N THR A 148 -18.07 -1.53 12.20
CA THR A 148 -18.04 -0.64 11.04
C THR A 148 -16.68 0.05 10.95
N ILE A 149 -16.00 -0.11 9.82
CA ILE A 149 -14.62 0.34 9.62
C ILE A 149 -14.58 1.30 8.42
N ALA A 150 -13.77 2.36 8.48
CA ALA A 150 -13.45 3.20 7.34
C ALA A 150 -11.96 3.06 6.98
N ASP A 151 -11.66 2.65 5.75
CA ASP A 151 -10.31 2.68 5.15
C ASP A 151 -10.18 3.90 4.25
N VAL A 152 -9.41 4.90 4.68
CA VAL A 152 -9.31 6.21 4.01
C VAL A 152 -8.05 6.29 3.17
N GLY A 153 -8.22 6.53 1.86
CA GLY A 153 -7.16 6.41 0.87
C GLY A 153 -6.90 4.94 0.53
N THR A 154 -7.97 4.17 0.31
CA THR A 154 -7.91 2.70 0.21
C THR A 154 -6.98 2.20 -0.91
N GLY A 155 -6.75 3.00 -1.97
CA GLY A 155 -5.84 2.65 -3.05
C GLY A 155 -6.21 1.33 -3.72
N SER A 156 -5.33 0.33 -3.61
CA SER A 156 -5.57 -1.02 -4.13
C SER A 156 -6.55 -1.86 -3.30
N GLY A 157 -7.06 -1.31 -2.20
CA GLY A 157 -7.89 -2.03 -1.22
C GLY A 157 -7.08 -2.88 -0.25
N ALA A 158 -5.75 -2.73 -0.19
CA ALA A 158 -4.88 -3.59 0.60
C ALA A 158 -5.32 -3.73 2.06
N ILE A 159 -5.65 -2.62 2.73
CA ILE A 159 -6.11 -2.62 4.11
C ILE A 159 -7.55 -3.15 4.20
N ALA A 160 -8.50 -2.52 3.49
CA ALA A 160 -9.92 -2.91 3.52
C ALA A 160 -10.17 -4.39 3.20
N VAL A 161 -9.60 -4.91 2.11
CA VAL A 161 -9.79 -6.30 1.67
C VAL A 161 -9.16 -7.26 2.66
N THR A 162 -7.95 -6.96 3.16
CA THR A 162 -7.28 -7.82 4.15
C THR A 162 -8.09 -7.91 5.44
N LEU A 163 -8.57 -6.77 5.96
CA LEU A 163 -9.43 -6.77 7.15
C LEU A 163 -10.72 -7.55 6.91
N ALA A 164 -11.39 -7.37 5.77
CA ALA A 164 -12.59 -8.13 5.43
C ALA A 164 -12.33 -9.64 5.40
N VAL A 165 -11.24 -10.10 4.76
CA VAL A 165 -10.87 -11.53 4.69
C VAL A 165 -10.59 -12.10 6.07
N LEU A 166 -9.82 -11.40 6.89
CA LEU A 166 -9.37 -11.89 8.20
C LEU A 166 -10.52 -11.94 9.20
N LEU A 167 -11.32 -10.87 9.28
CA LEU A 167 -12.46 -10.80 10.20
C LEU A 167 -13.56 -11.81 9.83
N SER A 168 -13.80 -12.03 8.53
CA SER A 168 -14.74 -13.06 8.05
C SER A 168 -14.28 -14.49 8.38
N LYS A 169 -12.99 -14.68 8.67
CA LYS A 169 -12.42 -15.96 9.14
C LYS A 169 -12.29 -16.03 10.66
N GLY A 170 -12.72 -15.00 11.39
CA GLY A 170 -12.65 -14.93 12.86
C GLY A 170 -11.27 -14.54 13.41
N ALA A 171 -10.38 -14.00 12.58
CA ALA A 171 -9.13 -13.45 13.10
C ALA A 171 -9.43 -12.22 13.97
N GLY A 172 -8.83 -12.16 15.17
CA GLY A 172 -8.99 -11.04 16.08
C GLY A 172 -10.37 -10.90 16.73
N THR A 173 -11.17 -11.96 16.75
CA THR A 173 -12.50 -12.00 17.37
C THR A 173 -12.79 -13.40 17.91
N ALA A 174 -13.75 -13.55 18.82
CA ALA A 174 -14.12 -14.88 19.34
C ALA A 174 -14.80 -15.78 18.29
N ARG A 175 -15.29 -15.19 17.20
CA ARG A 175 -15.98 -15.86 16.08
C ARG A 175 -15.77 -15.10 14.78
N ALA A 176 -16.02 -15.73 13.64
CA ALA A 176 -16.18 -14.99 12.38
C ALA A 176 -17.26 -13.91 12.51
N ILE A 177 -16.94 -12.70 12.07
CA ILE A 177 -17.87 -11.56 12.02
C ILE A 177 -18.06 -11.10 10.58
N SER A 178 -19.14 -10.35 10.31
CA SER A 178 -19.41 -9.77 9.00
C SER A 178 -19.16 -8.27 9.08
N PRO A 179 -17.92 -7.79 8.93
CA PRO A 179 -17.65 -6.36 9.04
C PRO A 179 -18.34 -5.58 7.91
N LEU A 180 -18.70 -4.34 8.18
CA LEU A 180 -19.00 -3.35 7.15
C LEU A 180 -17.80 -2.43 7.00
N ILE A 181 -17.18 -2.42 5.82
CA ILE A 181 -16.00 -1.58 5.55
C ILE A 181 -16.34 -0.55 4.50
N TYR A 182 -16.21 0.72 4.85
CA TYR A 182 -16.23 1.83 3.90
C TYR A 182 -14.81 2.05 3.36
N ALA A 183 -14.57 1.70 2.09
CA ALA A 183 -13.32 1.95 1.40
C ALA A 183 -13.43 3.28 0.65
N LEU A 184 -12.74 4.32 1.14
CA LEU A 184 -12.83 5.67 0.61
C LEU A 184 -11.56 6.04 -0.15
N ASP A 185 -11.71 6.65 -1.33
CA ASP A 185 -10.60 7.21 -2.09
C ASP A 185 -11.06 8.42 -2.91
N SER A 186 -10.16 9.37 -3.18
CA SER A 186 -10.46 10.48 -4.08
C SER A 186 -10.44 10.03 -5.55
N SER A 187 -9.69 8.97 -5.86
CA SER A 187 -9.55 8.42 -7.20
C SER A 187 -10.57 7.31 -7.48
N SER A 188 -11.46 7.55 -8.45
CA SER A 188 -12.36 6.50 -8.95
C SER A 188 -11.61 5.36 -9.62
N GLU A 189 -10.45 5.64 -10.23
CA GLU A 189 -9.58 4.63 -10.82
C GLU A 189 -8.96 3.71 -9.77
N ALA A 190 -8.58 4.26 -8.60
CA ALA A 190 -8.11 3.47 -7.47
C ALA A 190 -9.23 2.57 -6.91
N LEU A 191 -10.43 3.13 -6.71
CA LEU A 191 -11.60 2.36 -6.26
C LEU A 191 -11.94 1.19 -7.20
N SER A 192 -11.78 1.37 -8.51
CA SER A 192 -11.92 0.25 -9.46
C SER A 192 -10.94 -0.88 -9.16
N VAL A 193 -9.67 -0.58 -8.85
CA VAL A 193 -8.68 -1.60 -8.48
C VAL A 193 -9.03 -2.26 -7.15
N ALA A 194 -9.44 -1.48 -6.14
CA ALA A 194 -9.88 -2.00 -4.85
C ALA A 194 -11.07 -2.97 -5.01
N GLN A 195 -12.02 -2.64 -5.88
CA GLN A 195 -13.17 -3.49 -6.17
C GLN A 195 -12.78 -4.79 -6.90
N GLU A 196 -11.86 -4.72 -7.87
CA GLU A 196 -11.29 -5.90 -8.52
C GLU A 196 -10.61 -6.83 -7.49
N ASN A 197 -9.87 -6.28 -6.54
CA ASN A 197 -9.22 -7.05 -5.47
C ASN A 197 -10.22 -7.62 -4.46
N ALA A 198 -11.27 -6.88 -4.10
CA ALA A 198 -12.32 -7.41 -3.22
C ALA A 198 -13.07 -8.58 -3.87
N ARG A 199 -13.31 -8.55 -5.18
CA ARG A 199 -13.85 -9.68 -5.94
C ARG A 199 -12.90 -10.87 -5.97
N LEU A 200 -11.61 -10.61 -6.22
CA LEU A 200 -10.57 -11.64 -6.25
C LEU A 200 -10.54 -12.46 -4.94
N HIS A 201 -10.76 -11.79 -3.80
CA HIS A 201 -10.75 -12.41 -2.48
C HIS A 201 -12.15 -12.79 -1.96
N GLY A 202 -13.21 -12.60 -2.74
CA GLY A 202 -14.58 -12.99 -2.39
C GLY A 202 -15.21 -12.18 -1.26
N VAL A 203 -14.75 -10.96 -1.01
CA VAL A 203 -15.19 -10.09 0.10
C VAL A 203 -15.86 -8.79 -0.35
N GLU A 204 -16.18 -8.64 -1.64
CA GLU A 204 -16.88 -7.45 -2.17
C GLU A 204 -18.18 -7.13 -1.40
N GLY A 205 -18.90 -8.15 -0.93
CA GLY A 205 -20.13 -7.97 -0.15
C GLY A 205 -19.95 -7.32 1.23
N HIS A 206 -18.72 -7.22 1.74
CA HIS A 206 -18.39 -6.57 3.02
C HIS A 206 -17.89 -5.13 2.85
N ILE A 207 -17.71 -4.67 1.61
CA ILE A 207 -17.00 -3.41 1.32
C ILE A 207 -17.88 -2.48 0.48
N ALA A 208 -18.15 -1.30 1.01
CA ALA A 208 -18.77 -0.19 0.30
C ALA A 208 -17.69 0.77 -0.22
N PHE A 209 -17.60 0.91 -1.55
CA PHE A 209 -16.61 1.76 -2.21
C PHE A 209 -17.17 3.17 -2.42
N LEU A 210 -16.52 4.17 -1.84
CA LEU A 210 -17.01 5.55 -1.82
C LEU A 210 -15.96 6.50 -2.40
N GLN A 211 -16.27 7.15 -3.53
CA GLN A 211 -15.44 8.25 -4.01
C GLN A 211 -15.63 9.47 -3.09
N SER A 212 -14.56 9.89 -2.43
CA SER A 212 -14.64 10.85 -1.32
C SER A 212 -13.36 11.65 -1.17
N HIS A 213 -13.50 12.90 -0.73
CA HIS A 213 -12.40 13.59 -0.10
C HIS A 213 -12.33 13.20 1.38
N LEU A 214 -11.39 12.30 1.72
CA LEU A 214 -11.23 11.76 3.07
C LEU A 214 -12.58 11.19 3.58
N LEU A 215 -13.07 11.64 4.74
CA LEU A 215 -14.30 11.14 5.37
C LEU A 215 -15.58 11.86 4.86
N GLY A 216 -15.48 12.72 3.84
CA GLY A 216 -16.58 13.56 3.37
C GLY A 216 -17.85 12.79 2.99
N ALA A 217 -17.71 11.69 2.25
CA ALA A 217 -18.83 10.86 1.80
C ALA A 217 -19.24 9.75 2.79
N LEU A 218 -18.62 9.68 3.97
CA LEU A 218 -18.96 8.65 4.95
C LEU A 218 -20.40 8.83 5.45
N PRO A 219 -21.27 7.82 5.33
CA PRO A 219 -22.70 7.99 5.60
C PRO A 219 -23.04 8.02 7.10
N GLU A 220 -22.20 7.41 7.93
CA GLU A 220 -22.43 7.25 9.37
C GLU A 220 -21.11 7.25 10.16
N PRO A 221 -21.15 7.49 11.48
CA PRO A 221 -19.98 7.29 12.32
C PRO A 221 -19.54 5.83 12.34
N VAL A 222 -18.23 5.59 12.37
CA VAL A 222 -17.63 4.24 12.35
C VAL A 222 -16.88 3.93 13.64
N ASP A 223 -16.74 2.65 13.96
CA ASP A 223 -16.00 2.17 15.12
C ASP A 223 -14.49 2.40 14.97
N LEU A 224 -13.98 2.21 13.75
CA LEU A 224 -12.55 2.25 13.46
C LEU A 224 -12.28 3.01 12.17
N ILE A 225 -11.36 3.98 12.22
CA ILE A 225 -10.82 4.65 11.04
C ILE A 225 -9.37 4.16 10.86
N VAL A 226 -9.06 3.59 9.71
CA VAL A 226 -7.70 3.22 9.32
C VAL A 226 -7.30 4.04 8.10
N ALA A 227 -6.06 4.51 8.03
CA ALA A 227 -5.59 5.26 6.87
C ALA A 227 -4.08 5.15 6.66
N ASN A 228 -3.68 4.87 5.42
CA ASN A 228 -2.33 5.13 4.93
C ASN A 228 -2.40 6.28 3.92
N LEU A 229 -2.30 7.50 4.44
CA LEU A 229 -2.42 8.72 3.63
C LEU A 229 -1.04 9.17 3.10
N PRO A 230 -1.02 9.94 2.00
CA PRO A 230 0.21 10.57 1.51
C PRO A 230 0.89 11.40 2.60
N TYR A 231 2.15 11.07 2.90
CA TYR A 231 2.92 11.70 3.97
C TYR A 231 4.27 12.25 3.53
N VAL A 232 4.63 12.14 2.24
CA VAL A 232 5.91 12.65 1.74
C VAL A 232 5.81 14.16 1.55
N PRO A 233 6.69 14.97 2.17
CA PRO A 233 6.72 16.40 1.90
C PRO A 233 6.99 16.67 0.41
N SER A 234 6.26 17.60 -0.22
CA SER A 234 6.33 17.83 -1.68
C SER A 234 7.77 18.08 -2.17
N ARG A 235 8.58 18.78 -1.36
CA ARG A 235 10.00 19.06 -1.65
C ARG A 235 10.90 17.81 -1.73
N LYS A 236 10.47 16.68 -1.18
CA LYS A 236 11.20 15.41 -1.16
C LYS A 236 10.81 14.48 -2.31
N LEU A 237 9.71 14.75 -3.04
CA LEU A 237 9.23 13.87 -4.11
C LEU A 237 10.30 13.60 -5.17
N GLY A 238 11.04 14.64 -5.59
CA GLY A 238 12.11 14.52 -6.58
C GLY A 238 13.35 13.72 -6.11
N SER A 239 13.43 13.37 -4.83
CA SER A 239 14.52 12.56 -4.25
C SER A 239 14.13 11.11 -3.98
N LEU A 240 12.89 10.73 -4.30
CA LEU A 240 12.43 9.36 -4.15
C LEU A 240 13.11 8.44 -5.17
N MET A 241 13.07 7.15 -4.90
CA MET A 241 13.63 6.15 -5.80
C MET A 241 12.96 6.23 -7.17
N PRO A 242 13.68 5.98 -8.28
CA PRO A 242 13.13 6.05 -9.63
C PRO A 242 11.86 5.22 -9.84
N GLU A 243 11.74 4.08 -9.16
CA GLU A 243 10.54 3.23 -9.14
C GLU A 243 9.30 3.99 -8.66
N VAL A 244 9.44 4.82 -7.62
CA VAL A 244 8.32 5.53 -6.98
C VAL A 244 7.72 6.58 -7.91
N ALA A 245 8.49 7.09 -8.88
CA ALA A 245 7.99 8.02 -9.90
C ALA A 245 6.97 7.38 -10.87
N TRP A 246 6.81 6.04 -10.84
CA TRP A 246 5.78 5.35 -11.62
C TRP A 246 4.43 5.28 -10.92
N GLU A 247 4.40 5.50 -9.61
CA GLU A 247 3.21 5.44 -8.77
C GLU A 247 2.45 6.78 -8.81
N PRO A 248 1.14 6.80 -8.52
CA PRO A 248 0.36 8.04 -8.51
C PRO A 248 0.97 9.08 -7.57
N GLN A 249 1.29 10.27 -8.08
CA GLN A 249 1.85 11.34 -7.26
C GLN A 249 0.90 11.74 -6.11
N GLU A 250 -0.41 11.72 -6.35
CA GLU A 250 -1.43 12.00 -5.34
C GLU A 250 -1.42 11.02 -4.18
N ALA A 251 -0.93 9.79 -4.38
CA ALA A 251 -0.77 8.79 -3.32
C ALA A 251 0.52 8.99 -2.48
N LEU A 252 1.39 9.93 -2.88
CA LEU A 252 2.69 10.18 -2.25
C LEU A 252 2.77 11.55 -1.60
N ASP A 253 2.27 12.58 -2.28
CA ASP A 253 2.40 13.99 -1.88
C ASP A 253 1.50 14.33 -0.67
N GLY A 254 2.12 14.43 0.50
CA GLY A 254 1.47 14.87 1.74
C GLY A 254 1.45 16.38 1.93
N GLY A 255 1.77 17.16 0.89
CA GLY A 255 1.82 18.61 0.94
C GLY A 255 3.15 19.17 1.49
N PRO A 256 3.21 20.48 1.81
CA PRO A 256 4.46 21.17 2.11
C PRO A 256 5.32 20.56 3.24
N ASP A 257 4.66 20.03 4.27
CA ASP A 257 5.28 19.39 5.43
C ASP A 257 5.00 17.88 5.55
N GLY A 258 4.24 17.32 4.60
CA GLY A 258 3.84 15.91 4.58
C GLY A 258 2.68 15.59 5.53
N LEU A 259 1.99 16.58 6.10
CA LEU A 259 0.91 16.37 7.08
C LEU A 259 -0.44 16.93 6.63
N GLU A 260 -0.57 17.43 5.40
CA GLU A 260 -1.79 18.10 4.93
C GLU A 260 -3.02 17.19 5.03
N LYS A 261 -2.92 15.98 4.47
CA LYS A 261 -4.04 15.01 4.45
C LYS A 261 -4.34 14.47 5.85
N ILE A 262 -3.31 14.20 6.65
CA ILE A 262 -3.46 13.76 8.06
C ILE A 262 -4.19 14.83 8.88
N ARG A 263 -3.80 16.11 8.73
CA ARG A 263 -4.45 17.23 9.42
C ARG A 263 -5.91 17.36 9.02
N ALA A 264 -6.22 17.29 7.73
CA ALA A 264 -7.59 17.34 7.24
C ALA A 264 -8.44 16.15 7.73
N LEU A 265 -7.86 14.94 7.79
CA LEU A 265 -8.53 13.75 8.32
C LEU A 265 -8.89 13.94 9.79
N LEU A 266 -7.91 14.33 10.62
CA LEU A 266 -8.10 14.54 12.05
C LEU A 266 -9.11 15.64 12.35
N HIS A 267 -9.21 16.66 11.50
CA HIS A 267 -10.25 17.68 11.61
C HIS A 267 -11.67 17.14 11.33
N GLN A 268 -11.83 16.22 10.38
CA GLN A 268 -13.13 15.62 10.04
C GLN A 268 -13.57 14.54 11.04
N ALA A 269 -12.61 13.81 11.59
CA ALA A 269 -12.84 12.58 12.34
C ALA A 269 -13.75 12.70 13.59
N PRO A 270 -13.77 13.78 14.39
CA PRO A 270 -14.60 13.87 15.60
C PRO A 270 -16.10 13.68 15.35
N SER A 271 -16.59 14.06 14.17
CA SER A 271 -17.98 13.89 13.76
C SER A 271 -18.29 12.54 13.11
N ARG A 272 -17.25 11.74 12.84
CA ARG A 272 -17.28 10.51 12.04
C ARG A 272 -16.82 9.28 12.81
N LEU A 273 -16.36 9.46 14.06
CA LEU A 273 -15.92 8.39 14.93
C LEU A 273 -17.01 8.10 15.98
N ALA A 274 -17.39 6.84 16.11
CA ALA A 274 -18.30 6.38 17.14
C ALA A 274 -17.68 6.55 18.54
N GLU A 275 -18.53 6.53 19.56
CA GLU A 275 -18.06 6.53 20.95
C GLU A 275 -17.26 5.26 21.26
N GLY A 276 -16.11 5.44 21.91
CA GLY A 276 -15.16 4.34 22.10
C GLY A 276 -14.45 3.93 20.82
N GLY A 277 -14.55 4.70 19.73
CA GLY A 277 -13.86 4.39 18.49
C GLY A 277 -12.35 4.64 18.55
N ALA A 278 -11.65 4.23 17.49
CA ALA A 278 -10.23 4.51 17.32
C ALA A 278 -9.87 4.97 15.91
N ILE A 279 -8.77 5.72 15.81
CA ILE A 279 -8.15 6.11 14.55
C ILE A 279 -6.72 5.56 14.52
N LEU A 280 -6.38 4.84 13.45
CA LEU A 280 -5.07 4.24 13.24
C LEU A 280 -4.51 4.80 11.94
N LEU A 281 -3.36 5.45 12.02
CA LEU A 281 -2.74 6.14 10.89
C LEU A 281 -1.35 5.59 10.65
N GLU A 282 -1.03 5.26 9.39
CA GLU A 282 0.36 5.17 8.98
C GLU A 282 0.96 6.58 8.90
N ILE A 283 2.17 6.74 9.43
CA ILE A 283 2.90 8.01 9.47
C ILE A 283 4.32 7.86 8.89
N GLY A 284 4.81 8.96 8.33
CA GLY A 284 6.18 9.06 7.85
C GLY A 284 7.21 9.14 8.99
N PRO A 285 8.47 8.76 8.74
CA PRO A 285 9.52 8.84 9.75
C PRO A 285 9.69 10.27 10.31
N GLY A 286 9.71 10.39 11.63
CA GLY A 286 9.87 11.67 12.32
C GLY A 286 8.62 12.55 12.38
N GLN A 287 7.44 12.03 12.01
CA GLN A 287 6.17 12.76 12.09
C GLN A 287 5.40 12.52 13.40
N ALA A 288 5.78 11.53 14.21
CA ALA A 288 4.99 11.07 15.36
C ALA A 288 4.59 12.18 16.33
N GLU A 289 5.54 12.99 16.81
CA GLU A 289 5.23 14.08 17.76
C GLU A 289 4.25 15.11 17.17
N LYS A 290 4.42 15.47 15.90
CA LYS A 290 3.50 16.43 15.23
C LYS A 290 2.11 15.85 15.05
N VAL A 291 2.01 14.58 14.62
CA VAL A 291 0.72 13.91 14.46
C VAL A 291 0.04 13.73 15.82
N LYS A 292 0.81 13.45 16.87
CA LYS A 292 0.30 13.40 18.25
C LYS A 292 -0.27 14.74 18.71
N SER A 293 0.40 15.87 18.44
CA SER A 293 -0.15 17.19 18.73
C SER A 293 -1.46 17.44 17.98
N LEU A 294 -1.51 17.15 16.68
CA LEU A 294 -2.72 17.29 15.86
C LEU A 294 -3.88 16.42 16.36
N ALA A 295 -3.57 15.20 16.81
CA ALA A 295 -4.54 14.29 17.39
C ALA A 295 -5.14 14.86 18.68
N LEU A 296 -4.31 15.38 19.58
CA LEU A 296 -4.75 15.95 20.86
C LEU A 296 -5.50 17.28 20.69
N GLU A 297 -5.20 18.05 19.64
CA GLU A 297 -5.98 19.24 19.26
C GLU A 297 -7.40 18.87 18.82
N SER A 298 -7.54 17.79 18.04
CA SER A 298 -8.83 17.35 17.50
C SER A 298 -9.63 16.48 18.47
N PHE A 299 -8.93 15.78 19.38
CA PHE A 299 -9.48 14.87 20.37
C PHE A 299 -8.86 15.14 21.77
N PRO A 300 -9.28 16.22 22.45
CA PRO A 300 -8.75 16.57 23.77
C PRO A 300 -9.03 15.46 24.80
N GLY A 301 -7.98 14.87 25.36
CA GLY A 301 -8.09 13.76 26.32
C GLY A 301 -8.00 12.35 25.71
N ALA A 302 -7.79 12.24 24.40
CA ALA A 302 -7.55 10.95 23.76
C ALA A 302 -6.26 10.29 24.27
N GLN A 303 -6.26 8.96 24.33
CA GLN A 303 -5.02 8.21 24.49
C GLN A 303 -4.35 8.08 23.12
N VAL A 304 -3.14 8.64 22.97
CA VAL A 304 -2.39 8.62 21.71
C VAL A 304 -1.11 7.79 21.88
N LYS A 305 -0.91 6.77 21.04
CA LYS A 305 0.24 5.85 21.09
C LYS A 305 0.87 5.70 19.71
N ALA A 306 2.19 5.83 19.63
CA ALA A 306 2.96 5.52 18.43
C ALA A 306 3.59 4.11 18.55
N PHE A 307 3.47 3.33 17.50
CA PHE A 307 4.04 1.99 17.37
C PHE A 307 5.13 1.99 16.31
N ARG A 308 6.19 1.21 16.58
CA ARG A 308 7.34 1.09 15.70
C ARG A 308 7.21 -0.13 14.80
N ASP A 309 7.66 -0.01 13.56
CA ASP A 309 7.87 -1.15 12.66
C ASP A 309 9.06 -2.02 13.11
N TYR A 310 9.29 -3.14 12.41
CA TYR A 310 10.39 -4.07 12.70
C TYR A 310 11.78 -3.44 12.56
N ARG A 311 11.89 -2.25 11.95
CA ARG A 311 13.13 -1.47 11.82
C ARG A 311 13.30 -0.46 12.95
N GLY A 312 12.36 -0.42 13.90
CA GLY A 312 12.37 0.51 15.03
C GLY A 312 11.91 1.92 14.67
N ILE A 313 11.29 2.14 13.52
CA ILE A 313 10.80 3.44 13.07
C ILE A 313 9.33 3.58 13.48
N GLU A 314 8.96 4.69 14.09
CA GLU A 314 7.55 5.00 14.39
C GLU A 314 6.75 5.07 13.09
N ARG A 315 5.77 4.18 12.96
CA ARG A 315 5.06 3.92 11.71
C ARG A 315 3.55 4.02 11.86
N VAL A 316 2.99 3.59 12.98
CA VAL A 316 1.56 3.61 13.22
C VAL A 316 1.24 4.48 14.41
N MET A 317 0.38 5.48 14.23
CA MET A 317 -0.20 6.28 15.30
C MET A 317 -1.62 5.80 15.59
N CYS A 318 -1.87 5.38 16.83
CA CYS A 318 -3.20 5.02 17.31
C CYS A 318 -3.75 6.10 18.23
N ILE A 319 -4.97 6.53 17.96
CA ILE A 319 -5.73 7.52 18.72
C ILE A 319 -6.97 6.82 19.24
N PHE A 320 -7.04 6.58 20.55
CA PHE A 320 -8.18 5.94 21.19
C PHE A 320 -9.06 7.00 21.83
N TRP A 321 -10.32 7.02 21.43
CA TRP A 321 -11.29 8.01 21.86
C TRP A 321 -12.43 7.37 22.64
N ASP A 322 -12.21 7.20 23.94
CA ASP A 322 -13.31 7.01 24.87
C ASP A 322 -13.81 8.41 25.23
N LYS A 323 -15.03 8.77 24.79
CA LYS A 323 -15.69 9.98 25.28
C LYS A 323 -16.03 9.73 26.76
N ILE A 324 -15.07 9.85 27.65
CA ILE A 324 -15.40 10.18 29.03
C ILE A 324 -15.77 11.67 28.95
N PRO A 325 -17.05 12.06 29.10
CA PRO A 325 -17.35 13.48 29.24
C PRO A 325 -16.52 14.01 30.42
N PRO A 326 -16.02 15.25 30.37
CA PRO A 326 -15.40 15.87 31.53
C PRO A 326 -16.48 16.07 32.59
N SER A 327 -16.76 15.03 33.36
CA SER A 327 -17.50 15.05 34.61
C SER A 327 -16.57 14.47 35.67
N TYR A 328 -15.69 15.32 36.17
CA TYR A 328 -15.62 15.69 37.59
C TYR A 328 -14.45 16.67 37.76
N VAL A 329 -14.79 17.96 37.66
CA VAL A 329 -14.13 18.99 38.47
C VAL A 329 -14.72 18.84 39.88
N ASP A 330 -13.83 18.86 40.87
CA ASP A 330 -14.05 18.86 42.33
C ASP A 330 -14.68 17.62 42.98
N HIS A 331 -13.87 16.92 43.80
CA HIS A 331 -13.93 17.03 45.26
C HIS A 331 -12.66 16.42 45.91
N ASP A 332 -11.98 17.27 46.67
CA ASP A 332 -10.86 17.11 47.63
C ASP A 332 -9.44 16.74 47.13
#